data_AF-A0A431J0M5-F1
#
_entry.id   AF-A0A431J0M5-F1
#
_cell.length_a   1.000
_cell.length_b   1.000
_cell.length_c   1.000
_cell.angle_alpha   90.00
_cell.angle_beta   90.00
_cell.angle_gamma   90.00
#
_symmetry.space_group_name_H-M   'P 1'
#
loop_
_entity.id
_entity.type
_entity.pdbx_description
1 polymer ?
#
loop_
_entity_poly.entity_id
_entity_poly.type
_entity_poly.pdbx_seq_one_letter_code
_entity_poly.pdbx_strand_id
1 'polypeptide(L)'
;MQKTINLLGIIALGSLVAGMFPVIGVYFSVLGLVLTTVLYAKVDKLGYGTTLLNFTIYQWVVMLVPTGILTYLGVERFSQGSNGLTYLIIMLVVALLLFLAFINYFIAKSLLVLGEKTDSLWFKVSGTLTKVGAFTMPVLLGFVFIVLAQPFFLLGCILFKPAGEIK
;
A
#
# COMPACT_ATOMS: atom_id res chain seq x y z
N MET A 1 -8.70 17.78 -13.10
CA MET A 1 -8.36 16.52 -12.40
C MET A 1 -7.17 16.68 -11.46
N GLN A 2 -6.10 17.35 -11.88
CA GLN A 2 -4.90 17.64 -11.07
C GLN A 2 -5.19 18.29 -9.71
N LYS A 3 -5.93 19.41 -9.65
CA LYS A 3 -6.26 20.08 -8.37
C LYS A 3 -6.90 19.13 -7.34
N THR A 4 -7.73 18.18 -7.79
CA THR A 4 -8.35 17.16 -6.94
C THR A 4 -7.33 16.13 -6.45
N ILE A 5 -6.42 15.66 -7.31
CA ILE A 5 -5.34 14.74 -6.94
C ILE A 5 -4.42 15.40 -5.90
N ASN A 6 -4.04 16.65 -6.13
CA ASN A 6 -3.16 17.39 -5.21
C ASN A 6 -3.83 17.59 -3.85
N LEU A 7 -5.09 18.03 -3.82
CA LEU A 7 -5.84 18.23 -2.58
C LEU A 7 -6.00 16.92 -1.80
N LEU A 8 -6.39 15.84 -2.48
CA LEU A 8 -6.50 14.51 -1.86
C LEU A 8 -5.14 14.01 -1.36
N GLY A 9 -4.06 14.28 -2.09
CA GLY A 9 -2.69 13.96 -1.67
C GLY A 9 -2.29 14.67 -0.37
N ILE A 10 -2.61 15.96 -0.24
CA ILE A 10 -2.33 16.75 0.98
C ILE A 10 -3.12 16.18 2.16
N ILE A 11 -4.43 15.93 1.98
CA ILE A 11 -5.29 15.41 3.04
C ILE A 11 -4.84 14.01 3.46
N ALA A 12 -4.50 13.14 2.49
CA ALA A 12 -4.00 11.80 2.75
C ALA A 12 -2.67 11.81 3.52
N LEU A 13 -1.74 12.70 3.15
CA LEU A 13 -0.47 12.84 3.85
C LEU A 13 -0.66 13.36 5.27
N GLY A 14 -1.50 14.38 5.45
CA GLY A 14 -1.87 14.91 6.77
C GLY A 14 -2.54 13.83 7.64
N SER A 15 -3.36 12.98 7.03
CA SER A 15 -4.02 11.86 7.73
C SER A 15 -3.04 10.76 8.12
N LEU A 16 -2.04 10.48 7.27
CA LEU A 16 -0.98 9.53 7.58
C LEU A 16 -0.13 9.99 8.76
N VAL A 17 0.21 11.28 8.82
CA VAL A 17 0.93 11.88 9.95
C VAL A 17 0.06 11.92 11.22
N ALA A 18 -1.21 12.33 11.10
CA ALA A 18 -2.16 12.31 12.21
C ALA A 18 -2.42 10.89 12.74
N GLY A 19 -2.29 9.87 11.88
CA GLY A 19 -2.37 8.46 12.20
C GLY A 19 -1.31 7.99 13.21
N MET A 20 -0.19 8.71 13.35
CA MET A 20 0.89 8.37 14.28
C MET A 20 0.56 8.70 15.75
N PHE A 21 -0.51 9.47 16.02
CA PHE A 21 -0.91 9.84 17.37
C PHE A 21 -1.85 8.79 17.99
N PRO A 22 -1.53 8.20 19.15
CA PRO A 22 -2.23 7.02 19.67
C PRO A 22 -3.72 7.21 19.98
N VAL A 23 -4.17 8.42 20.34
CA VAL A 23 -5.56 8.67 20.77
C VAL A 23 -6.55 8.71 19.59
N ILE A 24 -6.11 9.20 18.43
CA ILE A 24 -6.94 9.39 17.23
C ILE A 24 -6.42 8.59 16.02
N GLY A 25 -5.29 7.90 16.19
CA GLY A 25 -4.48 7.37 15.11
C GLY A 25 -5.19 6.32 14.27
N VAL A 26 -6.06 5.52 14.87
CA VAL A 26 -6.84 4.50 14.14
C VAL A 26 -7.78 5.15 13.12
N TYR A 27 -8.52 6.20 13.50
CA TYR A 27 -9.46 6.89 12.61
C TYR A 27 -8.74 7.57 11.44
N PHE A 28 -7.62 8.25 11.71
CA PHE A 28 -6.84 8.92 10.68
C PHE A 28 -6.06 7.95 9.78
N SER A 29 -5.63 6.81 10.31
CA SER A 29 -5.00 5.74 9.51
C SER A 29 -5.99 5.13 8.53
N VAL A 30 -7.22 4.83 8.97
CA VAL A 30 -8.29 4.33 8.08
C VAL A 30 -8.63 5.37 7.02
N LEU A 31 -8.73 6.64 7.41
CA LEU A 31 -9.03 7.73 6.47
C LEU A 31 -7.91 7.91 5.43
N GLY A 32 -6.64 7.96 5.86
CA GLY A 32 -5.49 8.06 4.95
C GLY A 32 -5.42 6.89 3.96
N LEU A 33 -5.83 5.72 4.41
CA LEU A 33 -5.86 4.51 3.62
C LEU A 33 -7.00 4.49 2.57
N VAL A 34 -8.19 4.98 2.92
CA VAL A 34 -9.29 5.17 1.97
C VAL A 34 -8.89 6.20 0.91
N LEU A 35 -8.31 7.33 1.34
CA LEU A 35 -7.86 8.38 0.43
C LEU A 35 -6.75 7.90 -0.51
N THR A 36 -5.81 7.10 -0.02
CA THR A 36 -4.75 6.52 -0.86
C THR A 36 -5.33 5.58 -1.92
N THR A 37 -6.34 4.80 -1.57
CA THR A 37 -7.06 3.92 -2.52
C THR A 37 -7.81 4.74 -3.57
N VAL A 38 -8.46 5.84 -3.17
CA VAL A 38 -9.10 6.78 -4.10
C VAL A 38 -8.07 7.45 -5.01
N LEU A 39 -6.89 7.80 -4.50
CA LEU A 39 -5.80 8.35 -5.30
C LEU A 39 -5.32 7.36 -6.36
N TYR A 40 -5.16 6.07 -6.02
CA TYR A 40 -4.86 5.04 -7.01
C TYR A 40 -5.93 4.94 -8.11
N ALA A 41 -7.22 4.99 -7.74
CA ALA A 41 -8.30 5.02 -8.72
C ALA A 41 -8.24 6.24 -9.65
N LYS A 42 -7.88 7.41 -9.11
CA LYS A 42 -7.75 8.64 -9.90
C LYS A 42 -6.53 8.61 -10.81
N VAL A 43 -5.43 8.02 -10.35
CA VAL A 43 -4.20 7.85 -11.13
C VAL A 43 -4.42 6.85 -12.27
N ASP A 44 -5.11 5.74 -12.04
CA ASP A 44 -5.45 4.78 -13.11
C ASP A 44 -6.33 5.41 -14.21
N LYS A 45 -7.23 6.33 -13.83
CA LYS A 45 -8.04 7.10 -14.79
C LYS A 45 -7.24 8.05 -15.68
N LEU A 46 -5.96 8.31 -15.37
CA LEU A 46 -5.08 9.10 -16.24
C LEU A 46 -4.63 8.31 -17.48
N GLY A 47 -4.91 7.01 -17.56
CA GLY A 47 -4.70 6.23 -18.78
C GLY A 47 -3.24 5.83 -19.03
N TYR A 48 -2.37 5.90 -18.02
CA TYR A 48 -0.97 5.48 -18.14
C TYR A 48 -0.76 3.95 -18.17
N GLY A 49 -1.83 3.18 -18.40
CA GLY A 49 -1.78 1.72 -18.41
C GLY A 49 -1.53 1.08 -17.04
N THR A 50 -1.78 1.82 -15.96
CA THR A 50 -1.64 1.34 -14.59
C THR A 50 -2.93 0.70 -14.09
N THR A 51 -2.81 -0.31 -13.23
CA THR A 51 -3.93 -0.98 -12.54
C THR A 51 -3.72 -0.97 -11.03
N LEU A 52 -3.30 0.17 -10.49
CA LEU A 52 -2.96 0.37 -9.09
C LEU A 52 -4.16 0.08 -8.17
N LEU A 53 -5.36 0.50 -8.58
CA LEU A 53 -6.58 0.27 -7.82
C LEU A 53 -6.90 -1.22 -7.71
N ASN A 54 -6.84 -1.96 -8.83
CA ASN A 54 -7.16 -3.38 -8.84
C ASN A 54 -6.18 -4.16 -7.96
N PHE A 55 -4.88 -3.89 -8.07
CA PHE A 55 -3.88 -4.52 -7.22
C PHE A 55 -4.08 -4.17 -5.74
N THR A 56 -4.41 -2.92 -5.45
CA THR A 56 -4.72 -2.51 -4.07
C THR A 56 -5.92 -3.27 -3.53
N ILE A 57 -7.03 -3.38 -4.28
CA ILE A 57 -8.22 -4.15 -3.88
C ILE A 57 -7.91 -5.63 -3.66
N TYR A 58 -7.10 -6.26 -4.52
CA TYR A 58 -6.64 -7.63 -4.28
C TYR A 58 -5.85 -7.74 -2.99
N GLN A 59 -5.02 -6.75 -2.68
CA GLN A 59 -4.30 -6.67 -1.40
C GLN A 59 -5.26 -6.61 -0.20
N TRP A 60 -6.32 -5.82 -0.29
CA TRP A 60 -7.37 -5.70 0.73
C TRP A 60 -8.07 -7.01 1.03
N VAL A 61 -8.61 -7.63 -0.01
CA VAL A 61 -9.38 -8.88 0.11
C VAL A 61 -8.53 -9.98 0.70
N VAL A 62 -7.27 -10.10 0.26
CA VAL A 62 -6.37 -11.15 0.71
C VAL A 62 -5.76 -10.88 2.07
N MET A 63 -5.66 -9.63 2.54
CA MET A 63 -5.26 -9.35 3.93
C MET A 63 -6.41 -9.45 4.92
N LEU A 64 -7.62 -9.04 4.57
CA LEU A 64 -8.76 -9.03 5.50
C LEU A 64 -9.19 -10.42 5.93
N VAL A 65 -9.35 -11.35 4.98
CA VAL A 65 -9.84 -12.70 5.28
C VAL A 65 -8.94 -13.44 6.29
N PRO A 66 -7.62 -13.50 6.10
CA PRO A 66 -6.76 -14.19 7.04
C PRO A 66 -6.47 -13.41 8.30
N THR A 67 -6.44 -12.07 8.28
CA THR A 67 -6.35 -11.29 9.52
C THR A 67 -7.57 -11.56 10.40
N GLY A 68 -8.76 -11.67 9.79
CA GLY A 68 -9.99 -12.10 10.47
C GLY A 68 -9.87 -13.52 11.04
N ILE A 69 -9.37 -14.47 10.26
CA ILE A 69 -9.14 -15.86 10.71
C ILE A 69 -8.11 -15.91 11.86
N LEU A 70 -7.00 -15.18 11.75
CA LEU A 70 -5.96 -15.12 12.78
C LEU A 70 -6.45 -14.45 14.06
N THR A 71 -7.31 -13.43 13.94
CA THR A 71 -7.94 -12.80 15.11
C THR A 71 -8.92 -13.76 15.78
N TYR A 72 -9.74 -14.46 14.99
CA TYR A 72 -10.69 -15.47 15.49
C TYR A 72 -9.99 -16.66 16.17
N LEU A 73 -8.96 -17.23 15.52
CA LEU A 73 -8.17 -18.33 16.07
C LEU A 73 -7.25 -17.90 17.23
N GLY A 74 -6.76 -16.66 17.18
CA GLY A 74 -5.91 -16.02 18.17
C GLY A 74 -6.57 -15.87 19.53
N VAL A 75 -7.87 -15.58 19.55
CA VAL A 75 -8.64 -15.34 20.77
C VAL A 75 -9.06 -16.65 21.46
N GLU A 76 -9.27 -17.75 20.72
CA GLU A 76 -9.83 -18.99 21.31
C GLU A 76 -8.84 -20.16 21.45
N ARG A 77 -7.77 -20.25 20.64
CA ARG A 77 -7.02 -21.53 20.50
C ARG A 77 -5.52 -21.50 20.78
N PHE A 78 -4.90 -20.33 20.97
CA PHE A 78 -3.49 -20.27 21.39
C PHE A 78 -3.25 -20.86 22.79
N SER A 79 -4.30 -20.99 23.60
CA SER A 79 -4.27 -21.61 24.94
C SER A 79 -4.04 -23.13 24.91
N GLN A 80 -4.26 -23.84 23.79
CA GLN A 80 -4.32 -25.32 23.77
C GLN A 80 -3.05 -26.06 23.28
N GLY A 81 -1.91 -25.39 23.08
CA GLY A 81 -0.58 -26.05 23.00
C GLY A 81 -0.34 -27.06 21.87
N SER A 82 -1.15 -27.10 20.81
CA SER A 82 -0.96 -28.04 19.69
C SER A 82 0.01 -27.49 18.63
N ASN A 83 1.20 -28.09 18.54
CA ASN A 83 2.24 -27.76 17.56
C ASN A 83 1.74 -27.80 16.11
N GLY A 84 0.78 -28.69 15.78
CA GLY A 84 0.23 -28.80 14.43
C GLY A 84 -0.58 -27.58 13.99
N LEU A 85 -1.35 -26.97 14.91
CA LEU A 85 -2.10 -25.74 14.64
C LEU A 85 -1.14 -24.57 14.41
N THR A 86 -0.06 -24.50 15.18
CA THR A 86 0.99 -23.48 15.04
C THR A 86 1.68 -23.54 13.68
N TYR A 87 2.06 -24.73 13.19
CA TYR A 87 2.66 -24.87 11.86
C TYR A 87 1.70 -24.48 10.73
N LEU A 88 0.41 -24.79 10.87
CA LEU A 88 -0.62 -24.44 9.88
C LEU A 88 -0.82 -22.91 9.82
N ILE A 89 -0.82 -22.24 10.98
CA ILE A 89 -0.84 -20.78 11.08
C ILE A 89 0.42 -20.16 10.46
N ILE A 90 1.61 -20.70 10.73
CA ILE A 90 2.86 -20.21 10.13
C ILE A 90 2.83 -20.36 8.61
N MET A 91 2.41 -21.51 8.09
CA MET A 91 2.28 -21.72 6.64
C MET A 91 1.27 -20.74 6.02
N LEU A 92 0.15 -20.49 6.68
CA LEU A 92 -0.83 -19.50 6.25
C LEU A 92 -0.23 -18.10 6.20
N VAL A 93 0.45 -17.66 7.28
CA VAL A 93 1.10 -16.34 7.34
C VAL A 93 2.15 -16.19 6.24
N VAL A 94 3.00 -17.19 6.04
CA VAL A 94 4.03 -17.16 4.99
C VAL A 94 3.40 -17.09 3.59
N ALA A 95 2.37 -17.88 3.32
CA ALA A 95 1.66 -17.84 2.03
C ALA A 95 1.06 -16.45 1.75
N LEU A 96 0.55 -15.77 2.78
CA LEU A 96 0.00 -14.43 2.65
C LEU A 96 1.08 -13.37 2.44
N LEU A 97 2.21 -13.48 3.13
CA LEU A 97 3.35 -12.60 2.92
C LEU A 97 3.90 -12.74 1.49
N LEU A 98 3.94 -13.96 0.95
CA LEU A 98 4.32 -14.20 -0.45
C LEU A 98 3.31 -13.64 -1.44
N PHE A 99 2.01 -13.77 -1.16
CA PHE A 99 0.98 -13.16 -1.99
C PHE A 99 1.07 -11.62 -1.96
N LEU A 100 1.29 -11.05 -0.78
CA LEU A 100 1.52 -9.63 -0.60
C LEU A 100 2.76 -9.16 -1.37
N ALA A 101 3.85 -9.92 -1.33
CA ALA A 101 5.05 -9.64 -2.13
C ALA A 101 4.69 -9.55 -3.62
N PHE A 102 3.95 -10.54 -4.11
CA PHE A 102 3.53 -10.60 -5.51
C PHE A 102 2.68 -9.39 -5.91
N ILE A 103 1.67 -9.02 -5.12
CA ILE A 103 0.83 -7.85 -5.41
C ILE A 103 1.64 -6.55 -5.37
N ASN A 104 2.49 -6.37 -4.36
CA ASN A 104 3.34 -5.18 -4.24
C ASN A 104 4.33 -5.06 -5.41
N TYR A 105 4.80 -6.18 -5.98
CA TYR A 105 5.62 -6.14 -7.19
C TYR A 105 4.88 -5.53 -8.39
N PHE A 106 3.60 -5.86 -8.58
CA PHE A 106 2.80 -5.25 -9.66
C PHE A 106 2.45 -3.79 -9.41
N ILE A 107 2.18 -3.42 -8.15
CA ILE A 107 2.01 -2.02 -7.74
C ILE A 107 3.29 -1.24 -8.06
N ALA A 108 4.45 -1.78 -7.68
CA ALA A 108 5.74 -1.17 -7.95
C ALA A 108 5.98 -0.96 -9.45
N LYS A 109 5.71 -1.97 -10.28
CA LYS A 109 5.83 -1.84 -11.75
C LYS A 109 4.91 -0.74 -12.27
N SER A 110 3.68 -0.67 -11.79
CA SER A 110 2.72 0.37 -12.19
C SER A 110 3.18 1.77 -11.79
N LEU A 111 3.73 1.93 -10.58
CA LEU A 111 4.29 3.21 -10.10
C LEU A 111 5.53 3.65 -10.89
N LEU A 112 6.38 2.71 -11.30
CA LEU A 112 7.55 3.01 -12.15
C LEU A 112 7.11 3.49 -13.53
N VAL A 113 6.15 2.81 -14.17
CA VAL A 113 5.58 3.24 -15.45
C VAL A 113 4.95 4.63 -15.32
N LEU A 114 4.20 4.88 -14.24
CA LEU A 114 3.66 6.20 -13.95
C LEU A 114 4.77 7.25 -13.81
N GLY A 115 5.82 6.95 -13.06
CA GLY A 115 6.96 7.85 -12.86
C GLY A 115 7.71 8.17 -14.15
N GLU A 116 7.83 7.21 -15.07
CA GLU A 116 8.40 7.42 -16.41
C GLU A 116 7.49 8.30 -17.27
N LYS A 117 6.18 8.05 -17.29
CA LYS A 117 5.21 8.79 -18.12
C LYS A 117 4.95 10.21 -17.65
N THR A 118 5.13 10.47 -16.36
CA THR A 118 4.87 11.77 -15.72
C THR A 118 6.15 12.54 -15.39
N ASP A 119 7.30 11.94 -15.69
CA ASP A 119 8.64 12.38 -15.26
C ASP A 119 8.76 12.77 -13.78
N SER A 120 8.01 12.07 -12.92
CA SER A 120 7.99 12.34 -11.48
C SER A 120 8.99 11.47 -10.76
N LEU A 121 10.03 12.08 -10.19
CA LEU A 121 11.00 11.42 -9.34
C LEU A 121 10.35 10.72 -8.14
N TRP A 122 9.32 11.32 -7.56
CA TRP A 122 8.63 10.80 -6.37
C TRP A 122 7.89 9.48 -6.64
N PHE A 123 7.27 9.34 -7.82
CA PHE A 123 6.67 8.08 -8.24
C PHE A 123 7.73 7.01 -8.56
N LYS A 124 8.88 7.39 -9.16
CA LYS A 124 10.00 6.47 -9.40
C LYS A 124 10.59 5.95 -8.07
N VAL A 125 10.78 6.83 -7.08
CA VAL A 125 11.26 6.47 -5.74
C VAL A 125 10.25 5.56 -5.03
N SER A 126 8.97 5.94 -5.02
CA SER A 126 7.91 5.11 -4.42
C SER A 126 7.80 3.73 -5.07
N GLY A 127 7.87 3.66 -6.40
CA GLY A 127 7.89 2.40 -7.15
C GLY A 127 9.10 1.54 -6.82
N THR A 128 10.28 2.15 -6.70
CA THR A 128 11.53 1.44 -6.34
C THR A 128 11.47 0.88 -4.91
N LEU A 129 11.02 1.69 -3.95
CA LEU A 129 10.87 1.25 -2.55
C LEU A 129 9.82 0.14 -2.43
N THR A 130 8.68 0.26 -3.12
CA THR A 130 7.66 -0.80 -3.16
C THR A 130 8.22 -2.08 -3.79
N LYS A 131 9.07 -1.97 -4.83
CA LYS A 131 9.74 -3.11 -5.46
C LYS A 131 10.70 -3.81 -4.49
N VAL A 132 11.55 -3.05 -3.81
CA VAL A 132 12.47 -3.59 -2.78
C VAL A 132 11.67 -4.23 -1.64
N GLY A 133 10.59 -3.60 -1.21
CA GLY A 133 9.68 -4.12 -0.20
C GLY A 133 9.05 -5.45 -0.61
N ALA A 134 8.61 -5.57 -1.87
CA ALA A 134 8.08 -6.82 -2.41
C ALA A 134 9.11 -7.96 -2.37
N PHE A 135 10.37 -7.72 -2.76
CA PHE A 135 11.41 -8.75 -2.74
C PHE A 135 11.88 -9.12 -1.32
N THR A 136 11.66 -8.26 -0.35
CA THR A 136 12.08 -8.46 1.06
C THR A 136 10.93 -8.86 1.98
N MET A 137 9.70 -8.99 1.46
CA MET A 137 8.46 -9.22 2.21
C MET A 137 8.32 -10.56 2.97
N PRO A 138 9.07 -11.64 2.68
CA PRO A 138 9.13 -12.78 3.60
C PRO A 138 9.71 -12.40 4.98
N VAL A 139 10.39 -11.25 5.07
CA VAL A 139 10.97 -10.68 6.28
C VAL A 139 10.24 -9.38 6.61
N LEU A 140 10.06 -9.06 7.89
CA LEU A 140 9.44 -7.80 8.35
C LEU A 140 10.10 -6.53 7.77
N LEU A 141 11.34 -6.63 7.28
CA LEU A 141 12.04 -5.59 6.53
C LEU A 141 11.25 -5.10 5.30
N GLY A 142 10.54 -5.97 4.58
CA GLY A 142 9.76 -5.56 3.41
C GLY A 142 8.62 -4.60 3.75
N PHE A 143 8.01 -4.75 4.93
CA PHE A 143 7.00 -3.82 5.41
C PHE A 143 7.56 -2.41 5.64
N VAL A 144 8.79 -2.28 6.13
CA VAL A 144 9.41 -0.98 6.36
C VAL A 144 9.55 -0.22 5.03
N PHE A 145 10.02 -0.89 3.98
CA PHE A 145 10.14 -0.27 2.65
C PHE A 145 8.78 0.13 2.06
N ILE A 146 7.74 -0.69 2.25
CA ILE A 146 6.38 -0.40 1.76
C ILE A 146 5.78 0.79 2.51
N VAL A 147 5.95 0.86 3.84
CA VAL A 147 5.49 1.99 4.66
C VAL A 147 6.22 3.26 4.24
N LEU A 148 7.53 3.20 4.01
CA LEU A 148 8.31 4.33 3.51
C LEU A 148 7.92 4.74 2.09
N ALA A 149 7.47 3.82 1.24
CA ALA A 149 7.04 4.13 -0.12
C ALA A 149 5.78 5.01 -0.18
N GLN A 150 4.90 4.92 0.81
CA GLN A 150 3.64 5.66 0.86
C GLN A 150 3.79 7.19 0.89
N PRO A 151 4.58 7.81 1.77
CA PRO A 151 4.76 9.26 1.74
C PRO A 151 5.34 9.76 0.42
N PHE A 152 6.24 9.01 -0.23
CA PHE A 152 6.75 9.39 -1.56
C PHE A 152 5.69 9.29 -2.65
N PHE A 153 4.80 8.29 -2.60
CA PHE A 153 3.64 8.24 -3.51
C PHE A 153 2.75 9.47 -3.32
N LEU A 154 2.43 9.82 -2.08
CA LEU A 154 1.60 10.96 -1.75
C LEU A 154 2.26 12.28 -2.20
N LEU A 155 3.56 12.45 -1.99
CA LEU A 155 4.32 13.58 -2.52
C LEU A 155 4.26 13.65 -4.05
N GLY A 156 4.38 12.51 -4.74
CA GLY A 156 4.19 12.44 -6.19
C GLY A 156 2.80 12.87 -6.64
N CYS A 157 1.75 12.54 -5.88
CA CYS A 157 0.39 13.01 -6.12
C CYS A 157 0.23 14.52 -5.84
N ILE A 158 0.86 15.06 -4.80
CA ILE A 158 0.80 16.50 -4.46
C ILE A 158 1.50 17.35 -5.53
N LEU A 159 2.67 16.89 -5.97
CA LEU A 159 3.51 17.58 -6.95
C LEU A 159 3.17 17.18 -8.39
N PHE A 160 2.07 16.44 -8.58
CA PHE A 160 1.65 15.95 -9.88
C PHE A 160 1.42 17.12 -10.83
N LYS A 161 2.12 17.08 -11.97
CA LYS A 161 1.87 17.92 -13.13
C LYS A 161 1.54 17.00 -14.31
N PRO A 162 0.42 17.20 -15.02
CA PRO A 162 0.11 16.42 -16.19
C PRO A 162 1.19 16.64 -17.26
N ALA A 163 1.64 15.56 -17.89
CA ALA A 163 2.55 15.63 -19.02
C ALA A 163 1.91 16.47 -20.14
N GLY A 164 2.44 17.68 -20.36
CA GLY A 164 1.86 18.68 -21.27
C GLY A 164 1.99 20.13 -20.79
N GLU A 165 2.29 20.36 -19.51
CA GLU A 165 2.63 21.70 -18.97
C GLU A 165 4.15 21.90 -18.81
N ILE A 166 4.94 21.33 -19.72
CA ILE A 166 6.32 21.79 -19.93
C ILE A 166 6.17 23.06 -20.78
N LYS A 167 6.40 24.22 -20.15
CA LYS A 167 6.51 25.51 -20.83
C LYS A 167 7.54 25.47 -21.95
#